data_AF-A0A8C6LDX5-F1
#
_entry.id   AF-A0A8C6LDX5-F1
#
_cell.length_a   1.000
_cell.length_b   1.000
_cell.length_c   1.000
_cell.angle_alpha   90.00
_cell.angle_beta   90.00
_cell.angle_gamma   90.00
#
_symmetry.space_group_name_H-M   'P 1'
#
loop_
_entity.id
_entity.type
_entity.pdbx_description
1 polymer ?
#
loop_
_entity_poly.entity_id
_entity_poly.type
_entity_poly.pdbx_seq_one_letter_code
_entity_poly.pdbx_strand_id
1 'polypeptide(L)'
;MADSLKQDENQVELLGSDLQDQVKKLVVALKDLTKKERQQIAERVQQDCTKVRDDMRQTTNILHYLNLLLAETDPFLLIWAFQSDDTKLLADLNCPLFVPGPISLDRKHILDDIESKYREFITATLRCLSELKRELLTSRLTLDTNSAHPLLSISDDLRSVRRVKSRLPCAAHPERFDHWPQVLAAQTFSSGTHYWELEAEGFWDVAVCYRSIGRKGKDGNAFGNNKVSWSLTQQHDKKLSAWHNRRKTRLTHQMDGNRVAVAVDYNSGTITFSEVGPSNNLIHLHTFSSSFTQPLCLGFGLYKAELKSHITIVKV
;
A
#
# COMPACT_ATOMS: atom_id res chain seq x y z
N MET A 1 -20.86 10.94 1.70
CA MET A 1 -21.22 11.30 0.31
C MET A 1 -19.96 11.61 -0.50
N ALA A 2 -19.55 12.87 -0.39
CA ALA A 2 -18.45 13.38 -1.18
C ALA A 2 -17.10 13.13 -0.51
N ASP A 3 -17.06 13.02 0.82
CA ASP A 3 -15.79 13.11 1.56
C ASP A 3 -15.00 11.80 1.60
N SER A 4 -15.62 10.60 1.65
CA SER A 4 -14.85 9.36 1.52
C SER A 4 -14.69 8.86 0.10
N LEU A 5 -15.58 9.23 -0.83
CA LEU A 5 -15.30 9.09 -2.27
C LEU A 5 -14.12 9.98 -2.68
N LYS A 6 -14.07 11.23 -2.19
CA LYS A 6 -12.87 12.07 -2.33
C LYS A 6 -11.67 11.50 -1.59
N GLN A 7 -11.84 10.81 -0.47
CA GLN A 7 -10.71 10.21 0.25
C GLN A 7 -10.11 9.04 -0.53
N ASP A 8 -10.95 8.17 -1.10
CA ASP A 8 -10.53 7.06 -1.94
C ASP A 8 -9.97 7.56 -3.28
N GLU A 9 -10.59 8.57 -3.90
CA GLU A 9 -10.06 9.26 -5.09
C GLU A 9 -8.73 9.94 -4.80
N ASN A 10 -8.62 10.72 -3.71
CA ASN A 10 -7.38 11.35 -3.30
C ASN A 10 -6.28 10.31 -3.00
N GLN A 11 -6.63 9.15 -2.46
CA GLN A 11 -5.66 8.07 -2.19
C GLN A 11 -5.22 7.38 -3.48
N VAL A 12 -6.14 7.13 -4.42
CA VAL A 12 -5.81 6.62 -5.75
C VAL A 12 -4.99 7.63 -6.54
N GLU A 13 -5.30 8.92 -6.44
CA GLU A 13 -4.51 10.01 -7.03
C GLU A 13 -3.13 10.12 -6.37
N LEU A 14 -3.04 9.96 -5.04
CA LEU A 14 -1.76 9.96 -4.32
C LEU A 14 -0.90 8.78 -4.76
N LEU A 15 -1.47 7.58 -4.88
CA LEU A 15 -0.78 6.39 -5.41
C LEU A 15 -0.40 6.54 -6.90
N GLY A 16 -1.26 7.19 -7.69
CA GLY A 16 -0.97 7.56 -9.08
C GLY A 16 0.22 8.52 -9.17
N SER A 17 0.27 9.52 -8.28
CA SER A 17 1.39 10.46 -8.19
C SER A 17 2.69 9.77 -7.75
N ASP A 18 2.60 8.82 -6.82
CA ASP A 18 3.74 8.05 -6.31
C ASP A 18 4.33 7.16 -7.43
N LEU A 19 3.49 6.48 -8.20
CA LEU A 19 3.91 5.72 -9.39
C LEU A 19 4.56 6.64 -10.43
N GLN A 20 3.98 7.81 -10.68
CA GLN A 20 4.53 8.77 -11.62
C GLN A 20 5.91 9.27 -11.17
N ASP A 21 6.10 9.47 -9.87
CA ASP A 21 7.36 9.87 -9.28
C ASP A 21 8.41 8.75 -9.28
N GLN A 22 8.02 7.49 -9.12
CA GLN A 22 8.92 6.35 -9.32
C GLN A 22 9.44 6.29 -10.77
N VAL A 23 8.57 6.51 -11.76
CA VAL A 23 8.96 6.57 -13.17
C VAL A 23 9.92 7.73 -13.42
N LYS A 24 9.64 8.93 -12.89
CA LYS A 24 10.54 10.08 -13.01
C LYS A 24 11.90 9.79 -12.37
N LYS A 25 11.93 9.18 -11.18
CA LYS A 25 13.17 8.80 -10.49
C LYS A 25 14.01 7.84 -11.31
N LEU A 26 13.40 6.82 -11.93
CA LEU A 26 14.11 5.90 -12.81
C LEU A 26 14.72 6.62 -14.02
N VAL A 27 13.94 7.48 -14.68
CA VAL A 27 14.42 8.24 -15.86
C VAL A 27 15.59 9.15 -15.50
N VAL A 28 15.54 9.83 -14.35
CA VAL A 28 16.63 10.67 -13.85
C VAL A 28 17.87 9.81 -13.55
N ALA A 29 17.70 8.70 -12.83
CA ALA A 29 18.81 7.80 -12.50
C ALA A 29 19.51 7.25 -13.76
N LEU A 30 18.76 6.87 -14.80
CA LEU A 30 19.33 6.41 -16.07
C LEU A 30 20.06 7.53 -16.82
N LYS A 31 19.55 8.76 -16.78
CA LYS A 31 20.25 9.94 -17.33
C LYS A 31 21.54 10.23 -16.59
N ASP A 32 21.55 10.13 -15.27
CA ASP A 32 22.74 10.37 -14.45
C ASP A 32 23.80 9.29 -14.66
N LEU A 33 23.40 8.02 -14.77
CA LEU A 33 24.29 6.91 -15.12
C LEU A 33 24.97 7.15 -16.48
N THR A 34 24.18 7.44 -17.52
CA THR A 34 24.72 7.70 -18.86
C THR A 34 25.61 8.94 -18.90
N LYS A 35 25.31 9.97 -18.09
CA LYS A 35 26.15 11.17 -17.96
C LYS A 35 27.48 10.87 -17.25
N LYS A 36 27.44 10.11 -16.16
CA LYS A 36 28.62 9.72 -15.38
C LYS A 36 29.61 8.90 -16.23
N GLU A 37 29.11 7.92 -16.97
CA GLU A 37 29.92 7.10 -17.89
C GLU A 37 30.61 7.95 -18.97
N ARG A 38 29.84 8.86 -19.62
CA ARG A 38 30.39 9.79 -20.61
C ARG A 38 31.47 10.68 -20.02
N GLN A 39 31.28 11.13 -18.78
CA GLN A 39 32.22 11.99 -18.10
C GLN A 39 33.51 11.26 -17.74
N GLN A 40 33.44 10.03 -17.25
CA GLN A 40 34.63 9.22 -16.98
C GLN A 40 35.46 8.95 -18.24
N ILE A 41 34.80 8.66 -19.36
CA ILE A 41 35.50 8.49 -20.65
C ILE A 41 36.14 9.81 -21.09
N ALA A 42 35.42 10.93 -20.98
CA ALA A 42 35.95 12.24 -21.35
C ALA A 42 37.18 12.62 -20.49
N GLU A 43 37.15 12.34 -19.19
CA GLU A 43 38.28 12.58 -18.29
C GLU A 43 39.49 11.71 -18.66
N ARG A 44 39.27 10.43 -18.97
CA ARG A 44 40.33 9.52 -19.40
C ARG A 44 40.94 9.94 -20.74
N VAL A 45 40.10 10.29 -21.73
CA VAL A 45 40.54 10.83 -23.03
C VAL A 45 41.35 12.10 -22.83
N GLN A 46 40.87 13.02 -21.98
CA GLN A 46 41.57 14.26 -21.69
C GLN A 46 42.95 13.99 -21.08
N GLN A 47 43.05 13.04 -20.15
CA GLN A 47 44.31 12.65 -19.52
C GLN A 47 45.29 12.02 -20.53
N ASP A 48 44.80 11.14 -21.40
CA ASP A 48 45.61 10.54 -22.45
C ASP A 48 46.09 11.60 -23.46
N CYS A 49 45.22 12.54 -23.85
CA CYS A 49 45.58 13.68 -24.69
C CYS A 49 46.65 14.58 -24.04
N THR A 50 46.62 14.77 -22.72
CA THR A 50 47.67 15.54 -22.03
C THR A 50 49.01 14.83 -22.08
N LYS A 51 49.05 13.52 -21.84
CA LYS A 51 50.30 12.72 -21.90
C LYS A 51 50.90 12.70 -23.31
N VAL A 52 50.08 12.46 -24.33
CA VAL A 52 50.53 12.51 -25.73
C VAL A 52 51.09 13.90 -26.08
N ARG A 53 50.47 14.97 -25.57
CA ARG A 53 50.95 16.33 -25.80
C ARG A 53 52.28 16.59 -25.12
N ASP A 54 52.47 16.09 -23.91
CA ASP A 54 53.73 16.21 -23.16
C ASP A 54 54.87 15.48 -23.88
N ASP A 55 54.65 14.25 -24.34
CA ASP A 55 55.61 13.48 -25.13
C ASP A 55 55.94 14.15 -26.46
N MET A 56 54.93 14.71 -27.14
CA MET A 56 55.13 15.46 -28.37
C MET A 56 55.99 16.70 -28.12
N ARG A 57 55.75 17.42 -27.01
CA ARG A 57 56.56 18.57 -26.60
C ARG A 57 58.00 18.15 -26.29
N GLN A 58 58.21 17.06 -25.57
CA GLN A 58 59.54 16.53 -25.26
C GLN A 58 60.29 16.14 -26.54
N THR A 59 59.65 15.42 -27.45
CA THR A 59 60.24 15.05 -28.75
C THR A 59 60.62 16.28 -29.57
N THR A 60 59.78 17.32 -29.56
CA THR A 60 60.08 18.59 -30.25
C THR A 60 61.29 19.30 -29.64
N ASN A 61 61.40 19.29 -28.30
CA ASN A 61 62.56 19.86 -27.61
C ASN A 61 63.85 19.10 -27.92
N ILE A 62 63.82 17.76 -27.94
CA ILE A 62 64.96 16.92 -28.31
C ILE A 62 65.39 17.24 -29.75
N LEU A 63 64.43 17.31 -30.68
CA LEU A 63 64.71 17.63 -32.08
C LEU A 63 65.30 19.04 -32.22
N HIS A 64 64.82 20.01 -31.46
CA HIS A 64 65.39 21.35 -31.43
C HIS A 64 66.84 21.34 -30.92
N TYR A 65 67.12 20.64 -29.82
CA TYR A 65 68.45 20.50 -29.26
C TYR A 65 69.44 19.84 -30.23
N LEU A 66 69.05 18.74 -30.86
CA LEU A 66 69.87 18.05 -31.85
C LEU A 66 70.18 18.94 -33.06
N ASN A 67 69.21 19.74 -33.51
CA ASN A 67 69.44 20.70 -34.59
C ASN A 67 70.45 21.79 -34.20
N LEU A 68 70.42 22.27 -32.95
CA LEU A 68 71.42 23.21 -32.44
C LEU A 68 72.82 22.57 -32.41
N LEU A 69 72.92 21.33 -31.93
CA LEU A 69 74.19 20.59 -31.90
C LEU A 69 74.76 20.33 -33.30
N LEU A 70 73.91 20.00 -34.27
CA LEU A 70 74.30 19.80 -35.67
C LEU A 70 74.78 21.10 -36.34
N ALA A 71 74.28 22.25 -35.89
CA ALA A 71 74.69 23.56 -36.41
C ALA A 71 75.95 24.11 -35.71
N GLU A 72 76.38 23.51 -34.60
CA GLU A 72 77.52 23.97 -33.82
C GLU A 72 78.84 23.63 -34.53
N THR A 73 79.76 24.59 -34.57
CA THR A 73 81.04 24.44 -35.29
C THR A 73 82.25 24.49 -34.37
N ASP A 74 82.08 24.88 -33.10
CA ASP A 74 83.15 24.89 -32.11
C ASP A 74 83.42 23.46 -31.57
N PRO A 75 84.61 22.89 -31.83
CA PRO A 75 84.95 21.55 -31.37
C PRO A 75 84.99 21.41 -29.84
N PHE A 76 85.27 22.48 -29.08
CA PHE A 76 85.29 22.42 -27.61
C PHE A 76 83.88 22.38 -27.02
N LEU A 77 82.93 23.10 -27.60
CA LEU A 77 81.51 23.04 -27.19
C LEU A 77 80.88 21.69 -27.53
N LEU A 78 81.22 21.10 -28.68
CA LEU A 78 80.81 19.75 -29.04
C LEU A 78 81.32 18.71 -28.04
N ILE A 79 82.62 18.75 -27.70
CA ILE A 79 83.22 17.84 -26.71
C ILE A 79 82.54 18.00 -25.34
N TRP A 80 82.27 19.25 -24.93
CA TRP A 80 81.60 19.53 -23.66
C TRP A 80 80.17 18.99 -23.63
N ALA A 81 79.38 19.22 -24.68
CA ALA A 81 78.00 18.73 -24.77
C ALA A 81 77.91 17.19 -24.72
N PHE A 82 78.82 16.48 -25.39
CA PHE A 82 78.92 15.02 -25.30
C PHE A 82 79.34 14.54 -23.91
N GLN A 83 80.21 15.27 -23.22
CA GLN A 83 80.66 14.87 -21.87
C GLN A 83 79.63 15.18 -20.76
N SER A 84 78.76 16.19 -20.93
CA SER A 84 77.82 16.62 -19.90
C SER A 84 76.42 16.00 -20.01
N ASP A 85 75.91 15.76 -21.24
CA ASP A 85 74.49 15.47 -21.46
C ASP A 85 74.17 14.03 -21.90
N ASP A 86 75.18 13.18 -22.12
CA ASP A 86 74.99 11.81 -22.62
C ASP A 86 73.97 11.02 -21.78
N THR A 87 73.97 11.18 -20.46
CA THR A 87 73.06 10.41 -19.59
C THR A 87 71.59 10.83 -19.69
N LYS A 88 71.31 12.12 -19.88
CA LYS A 88 69.93 12.65 -19.87
C LYS A 88 69.29 12.56 -21.26
N LEU A 89 70.04 12.90 -22.31
CA LEU A 89 69.56 12.77 -23.69
C LEU A 89 69.34 11.29 -24.06
N LEU A 90 70.26 10.39 -23.69
CA LEU A 90 70.04 8.95 -23.88
C LEU A 90 68.85 8.44 -23.07
N ALA A 91 68.62 8.94 -21.86
CA ALA A 91 67.45 8.57 -21.07
C ALA A 91 66.14 9.05 -21.73
N ASP A 92 66.13 10.27 -22.25
CA ASP A 92 64.97 10.85 -22.95
C ASP A 92 64.69 10.15 -24.29
N LEU A 93 65.74 9.76 -25.05
CA LEU A 93 65.62 9.00 -26.30
C LEU A 93 65.21 7.54 -26.09
N ASN A 94 65.61 6.94 -24.97
CA ASN A 94 65.25 5.57 -24.61
C ASN A 94 63.91 5.49 -23.84
N CYS A 95 63.28 6.62 -23.52
CA CYS A 95 61.95 6.62 -22.93
C CYS A 95 60.90 6.18 -23.96
N PRO A 96 60.09 5.16 -23.67
CA PRO A 96 59.03 4.73 -24.57
C PRO A 96 57.95 5.81 -24.65
N LEU A 97 57.53 6.16 -25.87
CA LEU A 97 56.39 7.05 -26.10
C LEU A 97 55.13 6.45 -25.49
N PHE A 98 54.33 7.30 -24.87
CA PHE A 98 53.02 6.95 -24.36
C PHE A 98 52.10 6.54 -25.51
N VAL A 99 51.67 5.28 -25.48
CA VAL A 99 50.65 4.75 -26.38
C VAL A 99 49.36 4.58 -25.59
N PRO A 100 48.31 5.37 -25.85
CA PRO A 100 47.05 5.20 -25.15
C PRO A 100 46.47 3.81 -25.44
N GLY A 101 46.05 3.13 -24.38
CA GLY A 101 45.37 1.85 -24.49
C GLY A 101 43.96 1.99 -25.10
N PRO A 102 43.35 0.91 -25.58
CA PRO A 102 41.99 0.95 -26.11
C PRO A 102 41.01 1.44 -25.03
N ILE A 103 40.23 2.46 -25.38
CA ILE A 103 39.13 2.95 -24.53
C ILE A 103 37.99 1.93 -24.63
N SER A 104 37.89 1.06 -23.64
CA SER A 104 36.77 0.13 -23.51
C SER A 104 35.78 0.66 -22.49
N LEU A 105 34.52 0.75 -22.89
CA LEU A 105 33.39 0.83 -21.98
C LEU A 105 33.28 -0.49 -21.23
N ASP A 106 33.19 -0.45 -19.91
CA ASP A 106 32.83 -1.63 -19.12
C ASP A 106 31.34 -1.90 -19.28
N ARG A 107 30.97 -2.48 -20.43
CA ARG A 107 29.57 -2.78 -20.77
C ARG A 107 28.93 -3.68 -19.73
N LYS A 108 29.70 -4.52 -19.05
CA LYS A 108 29.18 -5.45 -18.04
C LYS A 108 28.72 -4.66 -16.81
N HIS A 109 29.58 -3.81 -16.27
CA HIS A 109 29.21 -2.95 -15.13
C HIS A 109 28.03 -2.03 -15.46
N ILE A 110 27.98 -1.47 -16.67
CA ILE A 110 26.86 -0.62 -17.10
C ILE A 110 25.54 -1.41 -17.13
N LEU A 111 25.57 -2.63 -17.67
CA LEU A 111 24.40 -3.50 -17.70
C LEU A 111 23.95 -3.90 -16.28
N ASP A 112 24.89 -4.23 -15.40
CA ASP A 112 24.63 -4.59 -14.00
C ASP A 112 24.00 -3.40 -13.24
N ASP A 113 24.49 -2.17 -13.43
CA ASP A 113 23.93 -0.95 -12.84
C ASP A 113 22.52 -0.65 -13.36
N ILE A 114 22.31 -0.79 -14.67
CA ILE A 114 20.99 -0.61 -15.29
C ILE A 114 20.01 -1.65 -14.76
N GLU A 115 20.41 -2.93 -14.71
CA GLU A 115 19.59 -4.01 -14.19
C GLU A 115 19.24 -3.80 -12.71
N SER A 116 20.22 -3.35 -11.91
CA SER A 116 20.01 -2.97 -10.52
C SER A 116 18.93 -1.90 -10.38
N LYS A 117 18.99 -0.84 -11.19
CA LYS A 117 17.97 0.23 -11.19
C LYS A 117 16.59 -0.23 -11.65
N TYR A 118 16.53 -1.14 -12.62
CA TYR A 118 15.28 -1.79 -13.00
C TYR A 118 14.69 -2.64 -11.87
N ARG A 119 15.52 -3.42 -11.15
CA ARG A 119 15.08 -4.22 -10.01
C ARG A 119 14.57 -3.35 -8.86
N GLU A 120 15.25 -2.25 -8.55
CA GLU A 120 14.80 -1.26 -7.58
C GLU A 120 13.41 -0.70 -7.97
N PHE A 121 13.26 -0.29 -9.23
CA PHE A 121 11.98 0.23 -9.75
C PHE A 121 10.86 -0.82 -9.70
N ILE A 122 11.12 -2.06 -10.14
CA ILE A 122 10.15 -3.16 -10.09
C ILE A 122 9.74 -3.43 -8.64
N THR A 123 10.70 -3.51 -7.72
CA THR A 123 10.42 -3.75 -6.30
C THR A 123 9.59 -2.63 -5.69
N ALA A 124 9.94 -1.37 -5.96
CA ALA A 124 9.18 -0.22 -5.48
C ALA A 124 7.77 -0.17 -6.07
N THR A 125 7.61 -0.50 -7.35
CA THR A 125 6.32 -0.56 -8.05
C THR A 125 5.46 -1.69 -7.49
N LEU A 126 6.02 -2.89 -7.30
CA LEU A 126 5.35 -4.03 -6.68
C LEU A 126 4.97 -3.74 -5.23
N ARG A 127 5.77 -2.96 -4.49
CA ARG A 127 5.40 -2.47 -3.16
C ARG A 127 4.20 -1.54 -3.22
N CYS A 128 4.19 -0.53 -4.11
CA CYS A 128 3.05 0.39 -4.27
C CYS A 128 1.79 -0.36 -4.72
N LEU A 129 1.92 -1.30 -5.66
CA LEU A 129 0.82 -2.15 -6.12
C LEU A 129 0.35 -3.12 -5.04
N SER A 130 1.25 -3.65 -4.21
CA SER A 130 0.86 -4.53 -3.10
C SER A 130 0.24 -3.75 -1.95
N GLU A 131 0.64 -2.49 -1.72
CA GLU A 131 -0.04 -1.56 -0.82
C GLU A 131 -1.43 -1.19 -1.37
N LEU A 132 -1.55 -0.84 -2.64
CA LEU A 132 -2.84 -0.60 -3.31
C LEU A 132 -3.72 -1.85 -3.26
N LYS A 133 -3.16 -3.03 -3.57
CA LYS A 133 -3.83 -4.33 -3.43
C LYS A 133 -4.23 -4.58 -1.97
N ARG A 134 -3.39 -4.26 -1.00
CA ARG A 134 -3.68 -4.43 0.43
C ARG A 134 -4.76 -3.45 0.88
N GLU A 135 -4.78 -2.21 0.42
CA GLU A 135 -5.86 -1.27 0.71
C GLU A 135 -7.18 -1.69 0.03
N LEU A 136 -7.11 -2.29 -1.16
CA LEU A 136 -8.28 -2.86 -1.87
C LEU A 136 -8.71 -4.27 -1.39
N LEU A 137 -7.81 -5.10 -0.81
CA LEU A 137 -8.03 -6.53 -0.52
C LEU A 137 -7.63 -7.00 0.89
N THR A 138 -7.10 -6.15 1.78
CA THR A 138 -7.32 -6.40 3.21
C THR A 138 -8.80 -6.22 3.41
N SER A 139 -9.48 -7.31 3.71
CA SER A 139 -10.92 -7.36 3.87
C SER A 139 -11.33 -6.57 5.12
N ARG A 140 -11.18 -5.24 5.08
CA ARG A 140 -11.86 -4.30 5.95
C ARG A 140 -13.33 -4.67 5.84
N LEU A 141 -13.94 -5.02 6.97
CA LEU A 141 -15.37 -5.29 7.02
C LEU A 141 -16.11 -4.07 6.45
N THR A 142 -16.82 -4.26 5.34
CA THR A 142 -17.60 -3.20 4.68
C THR A 142 -19.04 -3.64 4.50
N LEU A 143 -19.94 -2.67 4.37
CA LEU A 143 -21.37 -2.88 4.19
C LEU A 143 -21.71 -3.15 2.72
N ASP A 144 -22.54 -4.16 2.48
CA ASP A 144 -23.05 -4.50 1.15
C ASP A 144 -24.27 -3.63 0.80
N THR A 145 -24.04 -2.63 -0.06
CA THR A 145 -25.08 -1.71 -0.55
C THR A 145 -26.19 -2.39 -1.34
N ASN A 146 -25.93 -3.57 -1.93
CA ASN A 146 -26.94 -4.35 -2.64
C ASN A 146 -27.90 -5.07 -1.68
N SER A 147 -27.45 -5.35 -0.45
CA SER A 147 -28.29 -5.94 0.59
C SER A 147 -29.14 -4.91 1.34
N ALA A 148 -28.69 -3.67 1.39
CA ALA A 148 -29.23 -2.63 2.26
C ALA A 148 -30.70 -2.28 1.97
N HIS A 149 -31.54 -2.30 3.01
CA HIS A 149 -32.91 -1.83 2.89
C HIS A 149 -32.98 -0.35 2.47
N PRO A 150 -33.97 0.07 1.65
CA PRO A 150 -34.14 1.46 1.22
C PRO A 150 -34.27 2.53 2.34
N LEU A 151 -34.35 2.13 3.61
CA LEU A 151 -34.47 3.05 4.75
C LEU A 151 -33.14 3.22 5.49
N LEU A 152 -32.07 2.63 4.97
CA LEU A 152 -30.73 2.68 5.50
C LEU A 152 -29.85 3.45 4.53
N SER A 153 -29.20 4.50 5.02
CA SER A 153 -28.15 5.23 4.30
C SER A 153 -26.82 4.68 4.77
N ILE A 154 -26.00 4.22 3.83
CA ILE A 154 -24.62 3.80 4.08
C ILE A 154 -23.69 4.99 3.79
N SER A 155 -22.60 5.15 4.54
CA SER A 155 -21.54 6.14 4.26
C SER A 155 -20.68 5.73 3.07
N ASP A 156 -19.89 6.64 2.51
CA ASP A 156 -19.04 6.31 1.33
C ASP A 156 -17.99 5.28 1.64
N ASP A 157 -17.44 5.32 2.86
CA ASP A 157 -16.41 4.42 3.33
C ASP A 157 -16.95 3.02 3.61
N LEU A 158 -18.26 2.83 3.40
CA LEU A 158 -19.01 1.60 3.61
C LEU A 158 -18.87 1.05 5.03
N ARG A 159 -18.57 1.88 6.03
CA ARG A 159 -18.38 1.46 7.42
C ARG A 159 -19.49 1.87 8.35
N SER A 160 -20.25 2.90 7.98
CA SER A 160 -21.37 3.40 8.77
C SER A 160 -22.68 3.20 8.05
N VAL A 161 -23.72 2.88 8.81
CA VAL A 161 -25.10 2.82 8.35
C VAL A 161 -25.99 3.57 9.33
N ARG A 162 -26.95 4.32 8.80
CA ARG A 162 -27.90 5.12 9.59
C ARG A 162 -29.33 4.94 9.09
N ARG A 163 -30.28 4.99 10.01
CA ARG A 163 -31.72 4.96 9.70
C ARG A 163 -32.19 6.34 9.24
N VAL A 164 -32.73 6.42 8.02
CA VAL A 164 -33.27 7.67 7.44
C VAL A 164 -34.78 7.68 7.41
N LYS A 165 -35.46 8.83 7.56
CA LYS A 165 -36.93 8.90 7.65
C LYS A 165 -37.64 8.41 6.38
N SER A 166 -37.10 8.76 5.21
CA SER A 166 -37.70 8.46 3.91
C SER A 166 -36.94 7.38 3.17
N ARG A 167 -37.63 6.62 2.30
CA ARG A 167 -36.99 5.61 1.44
C ARG A 167 -36.04 6.30 0.44
N LEU A 168 -34.82 5.80 0.36
CA LEU A 168 -33.81 6.19 -0.60
C LEU A 168 -34.07 5.54 -1.96
N PRO A 169 -33.74 6.20 -3.07
CA PRO A 169 -33.73 5.58 -4.39
C PRO A 169 -32.69 4.46 -4.41
N CYS A 170 -33.11 3.25 -4.77
CA CYS A 170 -32.19 2.13 -4.94
C CYS A 170 -32.74 1.14 -5.96
N ALA A 171 -31.86 0.55 -6.76
CA ALA A 171 -32.23 -0.43 -7.77
C ALA A 171 -32.80 -1.69 -7.11
N ALA A 172 -33.79 -2.30 -7.78
CA ALA A 172 -34.29 -3.61 -7.39
C ALA A 172 -33.13 -4.63 -7.46
N HIS A 173 -32.89 -5.33 -6.35
CA HIS A 173 -31.85 -6.34 -6.26
C HIS A 173 -32.37 -7.53 -5.44
N PRO A 174 -32.08 -8.79 -5.84
CA PRO A 174 -32.55 -9.98 -5.14
C PRO A 174 -32.06 -10.01 -3.68
N GLU A 175 -30.79 -9.65 -3.44
CA GLU A 175 -30.20 -9.62 -2.10
C GLU A 175 -30.73 -8.49 -1.19
N ARG A 176 -31.50 -7.53 -1.72
CA ARG A 176 -31.95 -6.37 -0.96
C ARG A 176 -33.04 -6.72 0.04
N PHE A 177 -32.90 -6.31 1.29
CA PHE A 177 -34.03 -6.37 2.23
C PHE A 177 -35.15 -5.39 1.84
N ASP A 178 -36.41 -5.84 1.81
CA ASP A 178 -37.55 -5.02 1.34
C ASP A 178 -38.52 -4.55 2.44
N HIS A 179 -38.52 -5.26 3.56
CA HIS A 179 -39.44 -5.05 4.69
C HIS A 179 -38.71 -4.55 5.94
N TRP A 180 -37.69 -5.28 6.38
CA TRP A 180 -36.93 -4.93 7.59
C TRP A 180 -35.75 -4.02 7.24
N PRO A 181 -35.52 -2.91 7.98
CA PRO A 181 -34.38 -2.03 7.73
C PRO A 181 -33.07 -2.69 8.18
N GLN A 182 -32.56 -3.59 7.34
CA GLN A 182 -31.37 -4.42 7.57
C GLN A 182 -30.36 -4.24 6.44
N VAL A 183 -29.09 -4.53 6.75
CA VAL A 183 -27.97 -4.59 5.82
C VAL A 183 -27.01 -5.69 6.28
N LEU A 184 -26.29 -6.31 5.35
CA LEU A 184 -25.19 -7.23 5.65
C LEU A 184 -23.83 -6.60 5.37
N ALA A 185 -22.80 -7.12 6.02
CA ALA A 185 -21.44 -6.96 5.57
C ALA A 185 -21.22 -7.71 4.24
N ALA A 186 -20.32 -7.20 3.40
CA ALA A 186 -19.95 -7.82 2.12
C ALA A 186 -19.21 -9.13 2.35
N GLN A 187 -18.36 -9.20 3.37
CA GLN A 187 -17.46 -10.32 3.57
C GLN A 187 -18.07 -11.42 4.42
N THR A 188 -17.65 -12.64 4.13
CA THR A 188 -18.06 -13.86 4.83
C THR A 188 -16.84 -14.63 5.29
N PHE A 189 -16.97 -15.35 6.41
CA PHE A 189 -15.89 -16.15 6.98
C PHE A 189 -16.41 -17.55 7.36
N SER A 190 -15.55 -18.55 7.17
CA SER A 190 -15.90 -19.97 7.33
C SER A 190 -14.92 -20.77 8.19
N SER A 191 -14.01 -20.08 8.87
CA SER A 191 -13.00 -20.66 9.76
C SER A 191 -12.36 -19.57 10.62
N GLY A 192 -11.67 -19.97 11.69
CA GLY A 192 -10.88 -19.08 12.54
C GLY A 192 -11.70 -18.25 13.52
N THR A 193 -10.97 -17.38 14.23
CA THR A 193 -11.53 -16.42 15.18
C THR A 193 -11.52 -15.03 14.56
N HIS A 194 -12.63 -14.32 14.68
CA HIS A 194 -12.83 -12.97 14.16
C HIS A 194 -13.35 -12.05 15.25
N TYR A 195 -12.99 -10.79 15.18
CA TYR A 195 -13.34 -9.79 16.19
C TYR A 195 -13.63 -8.46 15.54
N TRP A 196 -14.71 -7.80 15.99
CA TRP A 196 -15.08 -6.47 15.51
C TRP A 196 -15.56 -5.61 16.67
N GLU A 197 -15.25 -4.32 16.62
CA GLU A 197 -15.83 -3.32 17.51
C GLU A 197 -16.67 -2.33 16.70
N LEU A 198 -17.85 -2.05 17.22
CA LEU A 198 -18.88 -1.25 16.57
C LEU A 198 -19.32 -0.15 17.52
N GLU A 199 -19.53 1.05 17.02
CA GLU A 199 -20.32 2.08 17.71
C GLU A 199 -21.77 1.96 17.26
N ALA A 200 -22.71 1.83 18.20
CA ALA A 200 -24.11 1.55 17.93
C ALA A 200 -25.02 2.43 18.80
N GLU A 201 -25.74 3.36 18.18
CA GLU A 201 -26.66 4.29 18.87
C GLU A 201 -28.11 4.07 18.44
N GLY A 202 -29.06 4.37 19.34
CA GLY A 202 -30.49 4.32 19.09
C GLY A 202 -31.08 2.91 19.26
N PHE A 203 -31.99 2.54 18.35
CA PHE A 203 -32.60 1.21 18.29
C PHE A 203 -31.97 0.40 17.17
N TRP A 204 -31.16 -0.59 17.53
CA TRP A 204 -30.37 -1.37 16.60
C TRP A 204 -30.37 -2.87 16.91
N ASP A 205 -30.03 -3.65 15.88
CA ASP A 205 -29.66 -5.05 15.94
C ASP A 205 -28.23 -5.20 15.40
N VAL A 206 -27.37 -5.91 16.12
CA VAL A 206 -26.09 -6.44 15.62
C VAL A 206 -26.22 -7.95 15.54
N ALA A 207 -26.04 -8.50 14.34
CA ALA A 207 -26.25 -9.91 14.07
C ALA A 207 -25.04 -10.55 13.41
N VAL A 208 -24.84 -11.83 13.69
CA VAL A 208 -24.04 -12.74 12.89
C VAL A 208 -25.01 -13.68 12.20
N CYS A 209 -24.86 -13.90 10.90
CA CYS A 209 -25.83 -14.69 10.13
C CYS A 209 -25.21 -15.37 8.92
N TYR A 210 -25.89 -16.39 8.40
CA TYR A 210 -25.61 -16.92 7.08
C TYR A 210 -26.18 -15.99 6.00
N ARG A 211 -25.51 -15.94 4.86
CA ARG A 211 -25.97 -15.17 3.70
C ARG A 211 -27.29 -15.71 3.10
N SER A 212 -27.67 -16.92 3.46
CA SER A 212 -28.95 -17.56 3.12
C SER A 212 -30.17 -17.01 3.86
N ILE A 213 -30.01 -16.01 4.74
CA ILE A 213 -31.14 -15.31 5.36
C ILE A 213 -32.08 -14.74 4.30
N GLY A 214 -33.38 -14.97 4.49
CA GLY A 214 -34.39 -14.47 3.55
C GLY A 214 -34.43 -12.94 3.51
N ARG A 215 -34.61 -12.40 2.29
CA ARG A 215 -34.55 -10.95 2.03
C ARG A 215 -35.92 -10.28 1.92
N LYS A 216 -36.95 -11.06 1.59
CA LYS A 216 -38.23 -10.56 1.09
C LYS A 216 -39.39 -10.91 2.00
N GLY A 217 -40.15 -9.91 2.42
CA GLY A 217 -41.33 -10.06 3.26
C GLY A 217 -41.05 -9.99 4.76
N LYS A 218 -42.12 -9.98 5.54
CA LYS A 218 -42.10 -9.72 6.98
C LYS A 218 -41.66 -10.92 7.80
N ASP A 219 -42.17 -12.10 7.51
CA ASP A 219 -42.08 -13.23 8.43
C ASP A 219 -40.77 -14.00 8.27
N GLY A 220 -40.02 -14.14 9.36
CA GLY A 220 -38.79 -14.93 9.39
C GLY A 220 -37.54 -14.27 8.80
N ASN A 221 -37.62 -13.05 8.28
CA ASN A 221 -36.47 -12.39 7.63
C ASN A 221 -35.74 -11.39 8.53
N ALA A 222 -36.31 -11.06 9.69
CA ALA A 222 -35.64 -10.24 10.70
C ALA A 222 -34.52 -11.03 11.39
N PHE A 223 -33.42 -10.36 11.73
CA PHE A 223 -32.32 -10.96 12.49
C PHE A 223 -32.83 -11.56 13.81
N GLY A 224 -32.39 -12.78 14.10
CA GLY A 224 -32.82 -13.57 15.26
C GLY A 224 -34.22 -14.19 15.15
N ASN A 225 -35.05 -13.80 14.18
CA ASN A 225 -36.39 -14.37 13.96
C ASN A 225 -36.38 -15.61 13.01
N ASN A 226 -35.20 -16.21 12.82
CA ASN A 226 -34.96 -17.41 12.02
C ASN A 226 -33.80 -18.22 12.61
N LYS A 227 -33.56 -19.40 12.03
CA LYS A 227 -32.51 -20.33 12.44
C LYS A 227 -31.11 -19.98 11.91
N VAL A 228 -31.00 -19.00 11.03
CA VAL A 228 -29.77 -18.68 10.29
C VAL A 228 -29.14 -17.36 10.72
N SER A 229 -29.62 -16.78 11.82
CA SER A 229 -29.07 -15.56 12.41
C SER A 229 -29.13 -15.58 13.93
N TRP A 230 -28.13 -14.93 14.54
CA TRP A 230 -27.96 -14.73 15.97
C TRP A 230 -27.76 -13.23 16.19
N SER A 231 -28.60 -12.60 16.99
CA SER A 231 -28.64 -11.14 17.10
C SER A 231 -28.63 -10.68 18.54
N LEU A 232 -27.87 -9.62 18.82
CA LEU A 232 -28.05 -8.75 19.98
C LEU A 232 -28.85 -7.52 19.54
N THR A 233 -29.86 -7.13 20.30
CA THR A 233 -30.68 -5.93 20.03
C THR A 233 -30.65 -4.97 21.21
N GLN A 234 -30.60 -3.68 20.92
CA GLN A 234 -30.94 -2.62 21.86
C GLN A 234 -32.25 -1.97 21.43
N GLN A 235 -33.27 -2.06 22.29
CA GLN A 235 -34.56 -1.43 22.03
C GLN A 235 -34.53 0.08 22.33
N HIS A 236 -35.59 0.78 21.92
CA HIS A 236 -35.75 2.23 22.15
C HIS A 236 -35.62 2.69 23.61
N ASP A 237 -35.87 1.80 24.57
CA ASP A 237 -35.75 2.04 26.02
C ASP A 237 -34.40 1.58 26.60
N LYS A 238 -33.38 1.43 25.74
CA LYS A 238 -32.03 0.91 26.05
C LYS A 238 -31.99 -0.52 26.61
N LYS A 239 -33.10 -1.27 26.59
CA LYS A 239 -33.11 -2.66 27.04
C LYS A 239 -32.48 -3.57 25.99
N LEU A 240 -31.53 -4.38 26.45
CA LEU A 240 -30.86 -5.36 25.60
C LEU A 240 -31.61 -6.69 25.56
N SER A 241 -31.55 -7.35 24.42
CA SER A 241 -32.02 -8.73 24.28
C SER A 241 -31.21 -9.49 23.25
N ALA A 242 -31.02 -10.77 23.48
CA ALA A 242 -30.46 -11.70 22.51
C ALA A 242 -31.60 -12.45 21.79
N TRP A 243 -31.47 -12.64 20.47
CA TRP A 243 -32.45 -13.31 19.64
C TRP A 243 -31.82 -14.37 18.76
N HIS A 244 -32.42 -15.55 18.74
CA HIS A 244 -32.12 -16.62 17.81
C HIS A 244 -33.33 -17.53 17.64
N ASN A 245 -33.65 -17.94 16.42
CA ASN A 245 -34.76 -18.85 16.12
C ASN A 245 -36.09 -18.46 16.80
N ARG A 246 -36.44 -17.18 16.72
CA ARG A 246 -37.65 -16.57 17.32
C ARG A 246 -37.70 -16.60 18.85
N ARG A 247 -36.62 -17.01 19.51
CA ARG A 247 -36.51 -16.99 20.97
C ARG A 247 -35.83 -15.70 21.40
N LYS A 248 -36.47 -14.98 22.32
CA LYS A 248 -35.96 -13.76 22.94
C LYS A 248 -35.41 -14.08 24.32
N THR A 249 -34.16 -13.75 24.56
CA THR A 249 -33.54 -13.75 25.89
C THR A 249 -33.33 -12.30 26.30
N ARG A 250 -34.04 -11.83 27.33
CA ARG A 250 -33.85 -10.47 27.86
C ARG A 250 -32.57 -10.44 28.70
N LEU A 251 -31.72 -9.44 28.48
CA LEU A 251 -30.52 -9.23 29.26
C LEU A 251 -30.83 -8.26 30.41
N THR A 252 -30.22 -8.49 31.57
CA THR A 252 -30.37 -7.65 32.76
C THR A 252 -29.43 -6.45 32.74
N HIS A 253 -28.26 -6.60 32.09
CA HIS A 253 -27.28 -5.54 31.91
C HIS A 253 -27.80 -4.44 30.99
N GLN A 254 -27.51 -3.19 31.35
CA GLN A 254 -27.70 -2.03 30.50
C GLN A 254 -26.31 -1.48 30.16
N MET A 255 -26.09 -1.14 28.88
CA MET A 255 -24.83 -0.56 28.46
C MET A 255 -24.69 0.86 28.99
N ASP A 256 -23.51 1.16 29.52
CA ASP A 256 -23.09 2.50 29.93
C ASP A 256 -22.61 3.31 28.72
N GLY A 257 -22.00 2.64 27.74
CA GLY A 257 -21.54 3.19 26.48
C GLY A 257 -22.40 2.81 25.28
N ASN A 258 -21.85 3.02 24.09
CA ASN A 258 -22.45 2.66 22.80
C ASN A 258 -21.56 1.72 21.98
N ARG A 259 -20.46 1.22 22.54
CA ARG A 259 -19.52 0.34 21.83
C ARG A 259 -19.82 -1.12 22.11
N VAL A 260 -20.02 -1.88 21.03
CA VAL A 260 -20.30 -3.33 21.06
C VAL A 260 -19.15 -4.05 20.38
N ALA A 261 -18.56 -5.01 21.07
CA ALA A 261 -17.64 -5.97 20.50
C ALA A 261 -18.38 -7.25 20.11
N VAL A 262 -18.04 -7.79 18.94
CA VAL A 262 -18.52 -9.08 18.46
C VAL A 262 -17.29 -9.96 18.22
N ALA A 263 -17.20 -11.06 18.96
CA ALA A 263 -16.18 -12.08 18.77
C ALA A 263 -16.83 -13.35 18.25
N VAL A 264 -16.31 -13.92 17.18
CA VAL A 264 -16.80 -15.17 16.61
C VAL A 264 -15.64 -16.14 16.50
N ASP A 265 -15.77 -17.28 17.15
CA ASP A 265 -14.88 -18.41 16.92
C ASP A 265 -15.65 -19.46 16.13
N TYR A 266 -15.34 -19.54 14.84
CA TYR A 266 -16.04 -20.43 13.93
C TYR A 266 -15.79 -21.90 14.28
N ASN A 267 -14.58 -22.23 14.74
CA ASN A 267 -14.16 -23.59 15.01
C ASN A 267 -14.78 -24.13 16.31
N SER A 268 -14.86 -23.30 17.37
CA SER A 268 -15.56 -23.69 18.61
C SER A 268 -17.07 -23.50 18.53
N GLY A 269 -17.57 -22.82 17.51
CA GLY A 269 -19.00 -22.62 17.32
C GLY A 269 -19.58 -21.56 18.26
N THR A 270 -18.82 -20.52 18.59
CA THR A 270 -19.24 -19.49 19.55
C THR A 270 -19.34 -18.10 18.93
N ILE A 271 -20.40 -17.37 19.29
CA ILE A 271 -20.57 -15.94 18.99
C ILE A 271 -20.75 -15.24 20.32
N THR A 272 -19.81 -14.37 20.69
CA THR A 272 -19.83 -13.61 21.93
C THR A 272 -20.02 -12.13 21.64
N PHE A 273 -21.02 -11.55 22.29
CA PHE A 273 -21.26 -10.11 22.31
C PHE A 273 -20.80 -9.55 23.65
N SER A 274 -20.07 -8.45 23.60
CA SER A 274 -19.58 -7.71 24.77
C SER A 274 -19.77 -6.22 24.58
N GLU A 275 -19.93 -5.48 25.65
CA GLU A 275 -19.77 -4.02 25.66
C GLU A 275 -18.29 -3.70 25.80
N VAL A 276 -17.82 -2.68 25.07
CA VAL A 276 -16.47 -2.13 25.24
C VAL A 276 -16.56 -0.94 26.19
N GLY A 277 -16.07 -1.14 27.42
CA GLY A 277 -16.10 -0.12 28.45
C GLY A 277 -15.11 1.04 28.20
N PRO A 278 -15.18 2.10 29.02
CA PRO A 278 -14.39 3.33 28.82
C PRO A 278 -12.87 3.10 28.87
N SER A 279 -12.41 2.10 29.62
CA SER A 279 -11.01 1.71 29.73
C SER A 279 -10.61 0.58 28.75
N ASN A 280 -11.41 0.36 27.69
CA ASN A 280 -11.27 -0.73 26.72
C ASN A 280 -11.34 -2.15 27.34
N ASN A 281 -11.97 -2.29 28.51
CA ASN A 281 -12.32 -3.59 29.07
C ASN A 281 -13.58 -4.16 28.39
N LEU A 282 -13.62 -5.47 28.19
CA LEU A 282 -14.79 -6.15 27.63
C LEU A 282 -15.73 -6.61 28.73
N ILE A 283 -16.96 -6.10 28.74
CA ILE A 283 -18.03 -6.52 29.64
C ILE A 283 -18.92 -7.50 28.86
N HIS A 284 -18.96 -8.76 29.30
CA HIS A 284 -19.75 -9.78 28.61
C HIS A 284 -21.25 -9.46 28.62
N LEU A 285 -21.89 -9.55 27.45
CA LEU A 285 -23.34 -9.36 27.31
C LEU A 285 -24.07 -10.69 27.06
N HIS A 286 -23.61 -11.45 26.07
CA HIS A 286 -24.23 -12.73 25.71
C HIS A 286 -23.31 -13.60 24.85
N THR A 287 -23.38 -14.92 25.01
CA THR A 287 -22.74 -15.88 24.10
C THR A 287 -23.77 -16.85 23.55
N PHE A 288 -23.77 -17.01 22.24
CA PHE A 288 -24.44 -18.11 21.57
C PHE A 288 -23.44 -19.24 21.30
N SER A 289 -23.91 -20.48 21.44
CA SER A 289 -23.21 -21.67 20.99
C SER A 289 -24.01 -22.34 19.88
N SER A 290 -23.37 -22.61 18.75
CA SER A 290 -24.00 -23.25 17.58
C SER A 290 -22.97 -23.96 16.71
N SER A 291 -23.40 -25.02 16.02
CA SER A 291 -22.55 -25.69 15.02
C SER A 291 -22.73 -25.01 13.67
N PHE A 292 -21.75 -24.21 13.25
CA PHE A 292 -21.83 -23.48 11.99
C PHE A 292 -21.67 -24.39 10.77
N THR A 293 -22.55 -24.22 9.78
CA THR A 293 -22.60 -25.07 8.58
C THR A 293 -22.43 -24.28 7.28
N GLN A 294 -22.38 -22.95 7.35
CA GLN A 294 -22.21 -22.05 6.20
C GLN A 294 -21.30 -20.88 6.62
N PRO A 295 -20.67 -20.20 5.64
CA PRO A 295 -19.96 -18.95 5.91
C PRO A 295 -20.86 -17.93 6.61
N LEU A 296 -20.34 -17.33 7.67
CA LEU A 296 -20.99 -16.30 8.47
C LEU A 296 -20.64 -14.92 7.94
N CYS A 297 -21.53 -13.96 8.12
CA CYS A 297 -21.28 -12.54 7.91
C CYS A 297 -21.96 -11.72 9.01
N LEU A 298 -21.47 -10.49 9.22
CA LEU A 298 -22.14 -9.53 10.08
C LEU A 298 -23.37 -8.94 9.40
N GLY A 299 -24.37 -8.57 10.20
CA GLY A 299 -25.58 -7.91 9.78
C GLY A 299 -26.00 -6.85 10.79
N PHE A 300 -26.58 -5.76 10.30
CA PHE A 300 -27.01 -4.64 11.11
C PHE A 300 -28.46 -4.28 10.79
N GLY A 301 -29.30 -4.22 11.82
CA GLY A 301 -30.68 -3.72 11.74
C GLY A 301 -30.77 -2.37 12.43
N LEU A 302 -31.46 -1.39 11.84
CA LEU A 302 -31.66 -0.08 12.47
C LEU A 302 -33.12 0.35 12.41
N TYR A 303 -33.69 0.71 13.55
CA TYR A 303 -35.11 1.01 13.69
C TYR A 303 -35.29 2.43 14.23
N LYS A 304 -36.48 3.01 13.99
CA LYS A 304 -36.89 4.34 14.49
C LYS A 304 -35.91 5.46 14.12
N ALA A 305 -36.21 6.16 13.01
CA ALA A 305 -35.38 7.26 12.54
C ALA A 305 -35.35 8.44 13.54
N GLU A 306 -36.34 8.54 14.42
CA GLU A 306 -36.43 9.58 15.46
C GLU A 306 -35.32 9.46 16.50
N LEU A 307 -34.79 8.25 16.70
CA LEU A 307 -33.72 7.95 17.66
C LEU A 307 -32.32 8.10 17.06
N LYS A 308 -32.21 8.62 15.82
CA LYS A 308 -30.94 8.78 15.09
C LYS A 308 -30.12 7.48 15.03
N SER A 309 -30.81 6.34 14.94
CA SER A 309 -30.18 5.03 15.02
C SER A 309 -29.13 4.84 13.93
N HIS A 310 -27.91 4.50 14.34
CA HIS A 310 -26.80 4.26 13.43
C HIS A 310 -25.80 3.26 14.03
N ILE A 311 -25.06 2.60 13.16
CA ILE A 311 -23.94 1.72 13.50
C ILE A 311 -22.72 2.12 12.66
N THR A 312 -21.54 2.15 13.27
CA THR A 312 -20.25 2.37 12.62
C THR A 312 -19.27 1.26 12.99
N ILE A 313 -18.60 0.68 12.01
CA ILE A 313 -17.52 -0.28 12.21
C ILE A 313 -16.25 0.50 12.58
N VAL A 314 -15.75 0.31 13.82
CA VAL A 314 -14.61 1.07 14.37
C VAL A 314 -13.31 0.28 14.25
N LYS A 315 -13.37 -1.03 14.56
CA LYS A 315 -12.18 -1.90 14.56
C LYS A 315 -12.52 -3.25 13.93
N VAL A 316 -11.58 -3.76 13.13
CA VAL A 316 -11.60 -5.03 12.41
C VAL A 316 -10.26 -5.73 12.69
#